data_AF-A0AA35WK10-F1
#
_entry.id   AF-A0AA35WK10-F1
#
_cell.length_a   1.000
_cell.length_b   1.000
_cell.length_c   1.000
_cell.angle_alpha   90.00
_cell.angle_beta   90.00
_cell.angle_gamma   90.00
#
_symmetry.space_group_name_H-M   'P 1'
#
loop_
_entity.id
_entity.type
_entity.pdbx_description
1 polymer ?
#
loop_
_entity_poly.entity_id
_entity_poly.type
_entity_poly.pdbx_seq_one_letter_code
_entity_poly.pdbx_strand_id
1 'polypeptide(L)' 'MVWQEKVPSVVMITNLVEGKKTKCEQYWPSSGSQDFGPFHVSITHQLILADYTI' A
#
# COMPACT_ATOMS: atom_id res chain seq x y z
N MET A 1 5.01 13.99 -2.44
CA MET A 1 4.85 12.65 -1.81
C MET A 1 3.58 12.63 -0.95
N VAL A 2 2.98 11.45 -0.65
CA VAL A 2 1.60 11.27 -0.11
C VAL A 2 1.18 12.31 0.92
N TRP A 3 1.96 12.49 1.99
CA TRP A 3 1.65 13.46 3.05
C TRP A 3 1.77 14.92 2.58
N GLN A 4 2.90 15.27 1.94
CA GLN A 4 3.17 16.64 1.47
C GLN A 4 2.15 17.14 0.45
N GLU A 5 1.70 16.27 -0.47
CA GLU A 5 0.73 16.61 -1.52
C GLU A 5 -0.72 16.40 -1.07
N LYS A 6 -0.94 15.98 0.18
CA LYS A 6 -2.28 15.69 0.73
C LYS A 6 -3.05 14.70 -0.16
N VAL A 7 -2.39 13.65 -0.64
CA VAL A 7 -2.98 12.67 -1.56
C VAL A 7 -4.09 11.89 -0.84
N PRO A 8 -5.34 11.95 -1.31
CA PRO A 8 -6.45 11.27 -0.65
C PRO A 8 -6.59 9.80 -1.06
N SER A 9 -5.98 9.39 -2.18
CA SER A 9 -6.09 8.02 -2.71
C SER A 9 -4.86 7.65 -3.53
N VAL A 10 -4.39 6.41 -3.35
CA VAL A 10 -3.28 5.83 -4.12
C VAL A 10 -3.82 4.64 -4.91
N VAL A 11 -3.60 4.62 -6.22
CA VAL A 11 -4.00 3.50 -7.09
C VAL A 11 -2.75 2.71 -7.46
N MET A 12 -2.66 1.46 -6.99
CA MET A 12 -1.57 0.54 -7.32
C MET A 12 -2.01 -0.38 -8.46
N ILE A 13 -1.35 -0.28 -9.62
CA ILE A 13 -1.68 -1.03 -10.85
C ILE A 13 -0.70 -2.17 -11.16
N THR A 14 0.15 -2.53 -10.21
CA THR A 14 1.13 -3.62 -10.32
C THR A 14 1.08 -4.47 -9.07
N ASN A 15 1.34 -5.77 -9.21
CA ASN A 15 1.64 -6.61 -8.05
C ASN A 15 3.04 -6.30 -7.51
N LEU A 16 3.33 -6.74 -6.28
CA LEU A 16 4.68 -6.61 -5.68
C LEU A 16 5.72 -7.37 -6.51
N VAL A 17 5.36 -8.58 -6.95
CA VAL A 17 6.22 -9.45 -7.77
C VAL A 17 5.42 -9.90 -9.00
N GLU A 18 6.04 -9.78 -10.16
CA GLU A 18 5.52 -10.29 -11.43
C GLU A 18 6.50 -11.28 -12.03
N GLY A 19 6.10 -12.56 -12.09
CA GLY A 19 7.00 -13.65 -12.46
C GLY A 19 8.12 -13.83 -11.43
N LYS A 20 9.35 -13.48 -11.80
CA LYS A 20 10.55 -13.56 -10.92
C LYS A 20 11.14 -12.19 -10.58
N LYS A 21 10.47 -11.10 -10.96
CA LYS A 21 10.98 -9.74 -10.80
C LYS A 21 10.13 -8.99 -9.78
N THR A 22 10.79 -8.43 -8.77
CA THR A 22 10.18 -7.44 -7.88
C THR A 22 9.88 -6.18 -8.68
N LYS A 23 8.61 -5.76 -8.67
CA LYS A 23 8.12 -4.56 -9.36
C LYS A 23 7.90 -3.42 -8.38
N CYS A 24 7.47 -3.74 -7.17
CA CYS A 24 7.16 -2.77 -6.14
C CYS A 24 7.45 -3.37 -4.77
N GLU A 25 7.95 -2.53 -3.86
CA GLU A 25 8.06 -2.87 -2.45
C GLU A 25 6.74 -2.55 -1.74
N GLN A 26 6.40 -3.34 -0.74
CA GLN A 26 5.20 -3.09 0.05
C GLN A 26 5.41 -1.84 0.93
N TYR A 27 4.68 -0.77 0.62
CA TYR A 27 4.79 0.53 1.32
C TYR A 27 3.67 0.77 2.35
N TRP A 28 2.87 -0.26 2.64
CA TRP A 28 1.80 -0.25 3.63
C TRP A 28 1.98 -1.43 4.60
N PRO A 29 1.46 -1.37 5.83
CA PRO A 29 1.58 -2.48 6.78
C PRO A 29 0.94 -3.75 6.22
N SER A 30 1.45 -4.92 6.56
CA SER A 30 0.78 -6.18 6.20
C SER A 30 -0.46 -6.45 7.05
N SER A 31 -0.49 -5.96 8.29
CA SER A 31 -1.63 -5.97 9.19
C SER A 31 -1.43 -4.92 10.30
N GLY A 32 -2.53 -4.45 10.90
CA GLY A 32 -2.48 -3.50 12.01
C GLY A 32 -1.87 -2.16 11.62
N SER A 33 -0.71 -1.83 12.19
CA SER A 33 -0.03 -0.55 11.99
C SER A 33 1.49 -0.70 11.88
N GLN A 34 2.13 0.20 11.15
CA GLN A 34 3.58 0.24 11.01
C GLN A 34 4.07 1.69 10.84
N ASP A 35 5.25 1.96 11.40
CA ASP A 35 5.92 3.24 11.26
C ASP A 35 6.82 3.26 10.00
N PHE A 36 6.65 4.30 9.20
CA PHE A 36 7.45 4.61 8.01
C PHE A 36 8.17 5.94 8.25
N GLY A 37 9.27 5.89 9.02
CA GLY A 37 9.98 7.09 9.47
C GLY A 37 9.11 7.92 10.42
N PRO A 38 8.77 9.18 10.09
CA PRO A 38 7.92 10.02 10.93
C PRO A 38 6.41 9.73 10.74
N PHE A 39 6.03 8.81 9.84
CA PHE A 39 4.64 8.54 9.50
C PHE A 39 4.16 7.23 10.13
N HIS A 40 3.11 7.30 10.94
CA HIS A 40 2.40 6.13 11.44
C HIS A 40 1.28 5.76 10.47
N VAL A 41 1.33 4.57 9.88
CA VAL A 41 0.35 4.09 8.90
C VAL A 41 -0.40 2.90 9.50
N SER A 42 -1.74 2.91 9.44
CA SER A 42 -2.59 1.85 9.98
C SER A 42 -3.61 1.38 8.95
N ILE A 43 -3.81 0.08 8.82
CA ILE A 43 -4.92 -0.50 8.05
C ILE A 43 -6.17 -0.47 8.94
N THR A 44 -7.19 0.26 8.48
CA THR A 44 -8.50 0.31 9.16
C THR A 44 -9.49 -0.68 8.57
N HIS A 45 -9.45 -0.87 7.26
CA HIS A 45 -10.34 -1.76 6.52
C HIS A 45 -9.60 -2.32 5.32
N GLN A 46 -9.89 -3.58 4.97
CA GLN A 46 -9.37 -4.22 3.77
C GLN A 46 -10.44 -5.15 3.18
N LEU A 47 -10.69 -5.03 1.89
CA LEU A 47 -11.61 -5.89 1.14
C LEU A 47 -10.90 -6.44 -0.10
N ILE A 48 -10.80 -7.76 -0.17
CA ILE A 48 -10.22 -8.47 -1.31
C ILE A 48 -11.36 -8.85 -2.25
N LEU A 49 -11.28 -8.37 -3.49
CA LEU A 49 -12.21 -8.68 -4.56
C LEU A 49 -11.50 -9.51 -5.63
N ALA A 50 -12.24 -9.95 -6.65
CA ALA A 50 -11.69 -10.78 -7.73
C ALA A 50 -10.55 -10.09 -8.50
N ASP A 51 -10.70 -8.78 -8.75
CA ASP A 51 -9.79 -8.04 -9.64
C ASP A 51 -8.90 -7.03 -8.90
N TYR A 52 -9.26 -6.61 -7.68
CA TYR A 52 -8.53 -5.59 -6.93
C TYR A 52 -8.75 -5.70 -5.41
N THR A 53 -7.96 -4.96 -4.64
CA THR A 53 -8.08 -4.85 -3.17
C THR A 53 -8.23 -3.39 -2.78
N ILE A 54 -9.10 -3.09 -1.82
CA ILE A 54 -9.30 -1.76 -1.22
C ILE A 54 -9.13 -1.79 0.28
#